data_AF-K2FE22-F1
#
_entry.id   AF-K2FE22-F1
#
_cell.length_a   1.000
_cell.length_b   1.000
_cell.length_c   1.000
_cell.angle_alpha   90.00
_cell.angle_beta   90.00
_cell.angle_gamma   90.00
#
_symmetry.space_group_name_H-M   'P 1'
#
loop_
_entity.id
_entity.type
_entity.pdbx_description
1 polymer ?
#
loop_
_entity_poly.entity_id
_entity_poly.type
_entity_poly.pdbx_seq_one_letter_code
_entity_poly.pdbx_strand_id
1 'polypeptide(L)'
;MDNNKFEELIDLHVPNYRRFQDALDPESDIIVDIALMLKKVYEAWILESVGKYINLELWMCVLKDKEIDQSKVKDMISTFKK
;
A
#
# COMPACT_ATOMS: atom_id res chain seq x y z
N MET A 1 8.80 -6.71 -20.50
CA MET A 1 9.31 -6.25 -19.19
C MET A 1 9.40 -7.50 -18.32
N ASP A 2 10.58 -7.78 -17.75
CA ASP A 2 10.72 -8.89 -16.80
C ASP A 2 9.79 -8.67 -15.61
N ASN A 3 8.91 -9.63 -15.32
CA ASN A 3 7.98 -9.56 -14.18
C ASN A 3 8.73 -9.43 -12.83
N ASN A 4 10.01 -9.79 -12.77
CA ASN A 4 10.82 -9.68 -11.55
C ASN A 4 11.00 -8.22 -11.07
N LYS A 5 10.97 -7.21 -11.96
CA LYS A 5 11.16 -5.81 -11.53
C LYS A 5 9.92 -5.19 -10.89
N PHE A 6 8.72 -5.62 -11.29
CA PHE A 6 7.47 -5.02 -10.79
C PHE A 6 7.26 -5.35 -9.32
N GLU A 7 7.28 -6.64 -8.97
CA GLU A 7 7.06 -7.10 -7.59
C GLU A 7 8.14 -6.55 -6.63
N GLU A 8 9.41 -6.51 -7.05
CA GLU A 8 10.50 -5.91 -6.27
C GLU A 8 10.28 -4.42 -5.98
N LEU A 9 9.82 -3.64 -6.98
CA LEU A 9 9.56 -2.21 -6.82
C LEU A 9 8.31 -1.94 -5.98
N ILE A 10 7.31 -2.82 -6.06
CA ILE A 10 6.12 -2.74 -5.20
C ILE A 10 6.49 -3.01 -3.75
N ASP A 11 7.28 -4.05 -3.47
CA ASP A 11 7.72 -4.36 -2.12
C ASP A 11 8.60 -3.23 -1.52
N LEU A 12 9.38 -2.53 -2.36
CA LEU A 12 10.20 -1.39 -1.94
C LEU A 12 9.38 -0.12 -1.68
N HIS A 13 8.42 0.21 -2.56
CA HIS A 13 7.73 1.50 -2.54
C HIS A 13 6.32 1.46 -1.92
N VAL A 14 5.74 0.26 -1.77
CA VAL A 14 4.39 0.03 -1.21
C VAL A 14 4.43 -1.12 -0.17
N PRO A 15 5.24 -1.01 0.90
CA PRO A 15 5.55 -2.14 1.80
C PRO A 15 4.35 -2.74 2.56
N ASN A 16 3.20 -2.05 2.65
CA ASN A 16 1.99 -2.60 3.27
C ASN A 16 1.08 -3.36 2.30
N TYR A 17 1.40 -3.39 0.99
CA TYR A 17 0.55 -4.01 -0.01
C TYR A 17 0.35 -5.51 0.24
N ARG A 18 1.41 -6.27 0.52
CA ARG A 18 1.32 -7.70 0.83
C ARG A 18 0.43 -7.99 2.03
N ARG A 19 0.64 -7.25 3.11
CA ARG A 19 -0.17 -7.37 4.33
C ARG A 19 -1.64 -7.06 4.09
N PHE A 20 -1.91 -6.11 3.20
CA PHE A 20 -3.27 -5.77 2.81
C PHE A 20 -3.91 -6.85 1.93
N GLN A 21 -3.15 -7.46 1.01
CA GLN A 21 -3.59 -8.64 0.27
C GLN A 21 -3.88 -9.83 1.19
N ASP A 22 -3.04 -10.07 2.21
CA ASP A 22 -3.25 -11.18 3.16
C ASP A 22 -4.46 -10.96 4.08
N ALA A 23 -4.78 -9.71 4.39
CA ALA A 23 -5.89 -9.34 5.27
C ALA A 23 -7.25 -9.37 4.57
N LEU A 24 -7.25 -9.30 3.23
CA LEU A 24 -8.46 -9.35 2.42
C LEU A 24 -8.53 -10.64 1.61
N ASP A 25 -9.72 -10.96 1.10
CA ASP A 25 -9.83 -12.03 0.11
C ASP A 25 -9.01 -11.63 -1.15
N PRO A 26 -8.04 -12.45 -1.61
CA PRO A 26 -7.28 -12.18 -2.83
C PRO A 26 -8.15 -12.02 -4.07
N GLU A 27 -9.36 -12.61 -4.07
CA GLU A 27 -10.35 -12.48 -5.14
C GLU A 27 -11.28 -11.27 -4.95
N SER A 28 -11.13 -10.50 -3.87
CA SER A 28 -11.94 -9.30 -3.68
C SER A 28 -11.65 -8.27 -4.77
N ASP A 29 -12.72 -7.63 -5.26
CA ASP A 29 -12.65 -6.57 -6.27
C ASP A 29 -11.65 -5.47 -5.87
N ILE A 30 -11.53 -5.19 -4.57
CA ILE A 30 -10.59 -4.21 -4.02
C ILE A 30 -9.13 -4.59 -4.30
N ILE A 31 -8.74 -5.85 -4.07
CA ILE A 31 -7.37 -6.29 -4.31
C ILE A 31 -7.05 -6.28 -5.81
N VAL A 32 -8.00 -6.70 -6.65
CA VAL A 32 -7.88 -6.68 -8.10
C VAL A 32 -7.72 -5.25 -8.62
N ASP A 33 -8.57 -4.32 -8.17
CA ASP A 33 -8.51 -2.91 -8.58
C ASP A 33 -7.21 -2.23 -8.17
N ILE A 34 -6.72 -2.50 -6.96
CA ILE A 34 -5.44 -1.96 -6.48
C ILE A 34 -4.28 -2.54 -7.27
N ALA A 35 -4.29 -3.85 -7.59
CA ALA A 35 -3.27 -4.46 -8.43
C ALA A 35 -3.20 -3.81 -9.82
N LEU A 36 -4.36 -3.56 -10.44
CA LEU A 36 -4.46 -2.87 -11.73
C LEU A 36 -3.96 -1.42 -11.66
N MET A 37 -4.30 -0.69 -10.59
CA MET A 37 -3.81 0.67 -10.36
C MET A 37 -2.28 0.68 -10.23
N LEU A 38 -1.72 -0.20 -9.38
CA LEU A 38 -0.28 -0.29 -9.14
C LEU A 38 0.50 -0.61 -10.41
N LYS A 39 -0.05 -1.49 -11.26
CA LYS A 39 0.54 -1.80 -12.56
C LYS A 39 0.58 -0.57 -13.48
N LYS A 40 -0.49 0.22 -13.54
CA LYS A 40 -0.51 1.48 -14.31
C LYS A 40 0.49 2.51 -13.78
N VAL A 41 0.59 2.66 -12.45
CA VAL A 41 1.55 3.57 -11.79
C VAL A 41 2.99 3.14 -12.08
N TYR A 42 3.27 1.84 -12.08
CA TYR A 42 4.56 1.28 -12.46
C TYR A 42 4.88 1.50 -13.94
N GLU A 43 3.94 1.21 -14.84
CA GLU A 43 4.11 1.44 -16.29
C GLU A 43 4.33 2.92 -16.62
N ALA A 44 3.79 3.82 -15.79
CA ALA A 44 4.01 5.26 -15.86
C ALA A 44 5.31 5.75 -15.18
N TRP A 45 6.12 4.84 -14.60
CA TRP A 45 7.40 5.14 -13.94
C TRP A 45 7.32 6.14 -12.78
N ILE A 46 6.16 6.21 -12.11
CA ILE A 46 5.91 7.15 -10.99
C ILE A 46 5.71 6.43 -9.65
N LEU A 47 5.97 5.13 -9.58
CA LEU A 47 5.75 4.31 -8.40
C LEU A 47 6.55 4.79 -7.17
N GLU A 48 7.78 5.25 -7.35
CA GLU A 48 8.59 5.80 -6.25
C GLU A 48 7.94 7.06 -5.61
N SER A 49 7.34 7.91 -6.45
CA SER A 49 6.71 9.15 -6.04
C SER A 49 5.31 8.94 -5.44
N VAL A 50 4.53 8.03 -6.03
CA VAL A 50 3.12 7.82 -5.66
C VAL A 50 2.95 6.69 -4.63
N GLY A 51 3.85 5.70 -4.63
CA GLY A 51 3.76 4.50 -3.79
C GLY A 51 3.68 4.81 -2.29
N LYS A 52 4.34 5.88 -1.82
CA LYS A 52 4.27 6.36 -0.43
C LYS A 52 2.85 6.76 -0.01
N TYR A 53 2.07 7.35 -0.91
CA TYR A 53 0.69 7.74 -0.63
C TYR A 53 -0.24 6.52 -0.62
N ILE A 54 -0.06 5.61 -1.57
CA ILE A 54 -0.79 4.33 -1.60
C ILE A 54 -0.50 3.55 -0.30
N ASN A 55 0.76 3.54 0.14
CA ASN A 55 1.17 2.89 1.37
C ASN A 55 0.48 3.47 2.62
N LEU A 56 0.23 4.79 2.66
CA LEU A 56 -0.48 5.43 3.77
C LEU A 56 -1.95 4.98 3.84
N GLU A 57 -2.64 4.96 2.71
CA GLU A 57 -4.04 4.52 2.61
C GLU A 57 -4.20 3.04 2.98
N LEU A 58 -3.32 2.19 2.43
CA LEU A 58 -3.30 0.76 2.76
C LEU A 58 -3.01 0.50 4.23
N TRP A 59 -2.09 1.27 4.82
CA TRP A 59 -1.79 1.16 6.24
C TRP A 59 -2.99 1.55 7.10
N MET A 60 -3.72 2.62 6.74
CA MET A 60 -4.97 2.99 7.43
C MET A 60 -6.03 1.89 7.37
N CYS A 61 -6.14 1.18 6.25
CA CYS A 61 -7.07 0.05 6.14
C CYS A 61 -6.66 -1.12 7.03
N VAL A 62 -5.37 -1.50 7.05
CA VAL A 62 -4.85 -2.55 7.95
C VAL A 62 -5.09 -2.21 9.43
N LEU A 63 -4.97 -0.94 9.80
CA LEU A 63 -5.23 -0.50 11.18
C LEU A 63 -6.71 -0.55 11.55
N LYS A 64 -7.60 -0.17 10.63
CA LYS A 64 -9.05 -0.25 10.82
C LYS A 64 -9.50 -1.70 11.00
N ASP A 65 -8.95 -2.62 10.22
CA ASP A 65 -9.24 -4.05 10.32
C ASP A 65 -8.78 -4.65 11.65
N LYS A 66 -7.60 -4.25 12.14
CA LYS A 66 -7.05 -4.74 13.42
C LYS A 66 -7.59 -4.06 14.67
N GLU A 67 -8.65 -3.26 14.59
CA GLU A 67 -9.14 -2.38 15.68
C GLU A 67 -8.01 -1.55 16.34
N ILE A 68 -6.96 -1.21 15.58
CA ILE A 68 -5.88 -0.38 16.12
C ILE A 68 -6.39 1.05 16.15
N ASP A 69 -6.60 1.53 17.37
CA ASP A 69 -7.10 2.87 17.69
C ASP A 69 -6.46 3.96 16.81
N GLN A 70 -7.29 4.57 15.96
CA GLN A 70 -6.89 5.61 15.01
C GLN A 70 -6.24 6.83 15.69
N SER A 71 -6.47 7.03 16.99
CA SER A 71 -5.82 8.09 17.77
C SER A 71 -4.30 7.89 17.88
N LYS A 72 -3.85 6.67 18.20
CA LYS A 72 -2.42 6.31 18.31
C LYS A 72 -1.68 6.45 17.00
N VAL A 73 -2.39 6.19 15.92
CA VAL A 73 -1.90 6.29 14.54
C VAL A 73 -1.65 7.75 14.15
N LYS A 74 -2.62 8.64 14.44
CA LYS A 74 -2.47 10.08 14.20
C LYS A 74 -1.32 10.67 15.01
N ASP A 75 -1.14 10.23 16.25
CA ASP A 75 -0.01 10.64 17.09
C ASP A 75 1.33 10.20 16.49
N MET A 76 1.45 8.94 16.04
CA MET A 76 2.64 8.46 15.34
C MET A 76 2.96 9.28 14.09
N ILE A 77 1.95 9.55 13.23
CA ILE A 77 2.14 10.36 12.01
C ILE A 77 2.59 11.79 12.37
N SER A 78 2.07 12.37 13.44
CA SER A 78 2.47 13.70 13.90
C SER A 78 3.93 13.76 14.39
N THR A 79 4.47 12.63 14.85
CA THR A 79 5.84 12.55 15.36
C THR A 79 6.88 12.65 14.24
N PHE A 80 6.54 12.22 13.03
CA PHE A 80 7.38 12.32 11.83
C PHE A 80 7.35 13.71 11.15
N LYS A 81 6.47 14.63 11.61
CA LYS A 81 6.40 16.01 11.11
C LYS A 81 7.28 17.00 11.89
N LYS A 82 8.05 16.54 12.88
CA LYS A 82 9.08 17.31 13.59
C LYS A 82 10.46 16.97 13.07
#